data_AF-A0A5C3E036-F1
#
_entry.id   AF-A0A5C3E036-F1
#
_cell.length_a   1.000
_cell.length_b   1.000
_cell.length_c   1.000
_cell.angle_alpha   90.00
_cell.angle_beta   90.00
_cell.angle_gamma   90.00
#
_symmetry.space_group_name_H-M   'P 1'
#
loop_
_entity.id
_entity.type
_entity.pdbx_description
1 polymer ?
#
loop_
_entity_poly.entity_id
_entity_poly.type
_entity_poly.pdbx_seq_one_letter_code
_entity_poly.pdbx_strand_id
1 'polypeptide(L)'
;MKKDTPPSPGSTPSLLRRLSQFVQPGQSSAFQPRAKGSSESPLTPLATLPKDDATVKSVWLDCDPGHDDAMALLMALHHPSLELLGVSTVAGNAGGRDTFLNAVRLMALYRADPSIPVIRGSDCPLVKEVKVDVGIHGQGGLGGVQGLPSLSSPLCQPWLQPAHPKTSSPTTGPEPSLFLYTLSTLLAQRLNAGKPPIHLAVTGPMTNVALFIRCYPHLIKGIAQIVLMGGAAGVRGNRGPLAEFNILNDPEAASIVFNTDIKVVMAGLNVTHQAIFTAELHDRLLSGRARSPSSRRQSRAAFTPISPTQSPAASPIATTSDLSFVPQAGPSDLKRMLSSTLTFFAKTYASEFGFTRGPPVHDMLAIAYIIDPTLFYRRVPSPGDVPNVGMFDADPHSNKDFHATSSAKSHMPEGNSLGLDPCAVGGNSGEASDVSDAAATTFDAVNAHQGTPPKRYRVDVECSDGLACGATVVDFWSDRVEHDGWGRGGRNVEVLENLDCPRMWDIFFQVVERAESHIANSVAVRDSPASNHEAADAHSGPSSPTRSPTKAFATMRLEPEPVSSNATQI
;
A
#
# COMPACT_ATOMS: atom_id res chain seq x y z
N MET A 1 32.94 44.01 -46.97
CA MET A 1 32.86 43.17 -48.18
C MET A 1 34.11 42.31 -48.26
N LYS A 2 33.94 41.08 -48.78
CA LYS A 2 34.88 39.95 -48.94
C LYS A 2 34.97 39.00 -47.73
N LYS A 3 34.45 37.79 -48.00
CA LYS A 3 34.56 36.55 -47.23
C LYS A 3 36.00 36.04 -47.28
N ASP A 4 36.48 35.48 -46.18
CA ASP A 4 37.51 34.45 -46.16
C ASP A 4 37.25 33.49 -44.97
N THR A 5 37.40 32.19 -45.23
CA THR A 5 37.20 31.04 -44.33
C THR A 5 38.49 30.73 -43.55
N PRO A 6 38.40 30.16 -42.32
CA PRO A 6 39.20 28.96 -42.00
C PRO A 6 38.50 28.04 -40.94
N PRO A 7 39.14 26.99 -40.37
CA PRO A 7 39.39 25.66 -40.95
C PRO A 7 38.72 24.51 -40.15
N SER A 8 38.73 23.30 -40.71
CA SER A 8 38.26 22.05 -40.08
C SER A 8 39.20 21.49 -39.00
N PRO A 9 38.69 20.92 -37.88
CA PRO A 9 39.48 20.05 -37.01
C PRO A 9 38.97 18.60 -36.95
N GLY A 10 39.87 17.67 -37.32
CA GLY A 10 40.31 16.52 -36.51
C GLY A 10 39.28 15.54 -35.94
N SER A 11 39.26 14.34 -36.52
CA SER A 11 38.59 13.14 -35.99
C SER A 11 39.17 12.68 -34.64
N THR A 12 38.33 12.67 -33.60
CA THR A 12 38.52 11.88 -32.37
C THR A 12 37.40 10.83 -32.30
N PRO A 13 37.67 9.54 -32.01
CA PRO A 13 36.61 8.54 -31.94
C PRO A 13 35.75 8.76 -30.69
N SER A 14 34.43 8.79 -30.86
CA SER A 14 33.44 8.95 -29.79
C SER A 14 33.57 7.87 -28.71
N LEU A 15 33.33 8.28 -27.46
CA LEU A 15 33.27 7.48 -26.23
C LEU A 15 32.50 6.14 -26.36
N LEU A 16 31.52 6.09 -27.27
CA LEU A 16 30.70 4.91 -27.59
C LEU A 16 31.49 3.71 -28.15
N ARG A 17 32.68 3.91 -28.72
CA ARG A 17 33.50 2.80 -29.25
C ARG A 17 34.42 2.16 -28.19
N ARG A 18 34.58 2.79 -27.01
CA ARG A 18 35.38 2.22 -25.90
C ARG A 18 34.55 1.37 -24.94
N LEU A 19 33.22 1.44 -24.99
CA LEU A 19 32.32 0.64 -24.15
C LEU A 19 31.95 -0.72 -24.74
N SER A 20 32.26 -0.98 -26.01
CA SER A 20 31.89 -2.23 -26.71
C SER A 20 32.95 -3.34 -26.67
N GLN A 21 33.96 -3.25 -25.78
CA GLN A 21 35.05 -4.24 -25.70
C GLN A 21 35.06 -5.08 -24.40
N PHE A 22 34.04 -4.97 -23.54
CA PHE A 22 33.98 -5.71 -22.27
C PHE A 22 32.83 -6.72 -22.15
N VAL A 23 32.25 -7.17 -23.27
CA VAL A 23 31.20 -8.20 -23.26
C VAL A 23 31.59 -9.33 -24.19
N GLN A 24 32.08 -10.43 -23.62
CA GLN A 24 32.06 -11.75 -24.26
C GLN A 24 31.19 -12.70 -23.42
N PRO A 25 30.27 -13.47 -24.04
CA PRO A 25 29.42 -14.42 -23.34
C PRO A 25 30.13 -15.78 -23.14
N GLY A 26 30.27 -16.19 -21.87
CA GLY A 26 30.79 -17.49 -21.44
C GLY A 26 29.66 -18.48 -21.11
N GLN A 27 29.96 -19.75 -21.34
CA GLN A 27 29.04 -20.88 -21.55
C GLN A 27 28.34 -21.44 -20.29
N SER A 28 27.21 -22.10 -20.56
CA SER A 28 26.33 -22.86 -19.67
C SER A 28 26.96 -24.09 -19.02
N SER A 29 26.64 -24.33 -17.75
CA SER A 29 26.76 -25.65 -17.10
C SER A 29 25.56 -25.85 -16.17
N ALA A 30 24.80 -26.91 -16.44
CA ALA A 30 23.58 -27.30 -15.74
C ALA A 30 23.89 -28.13 -14.49
N PHE A 31 23.22 -27.86 -13.38
CA PHE A 31 23.29 -28.67 -12.16
C PHE A 31 21.85 -28.91 -11.63
N GLN A 32 21.40 -30.17 -11.69
CA GLN A 32 20.13 -30.61 -11.11
C GLN A 32 20.34 -31.07 -9.65
N PRO A 33 19.47 -30.70 -8.70
CA PRO A 33 19.38 -31.38 -7.41
C PRO A 33 18.24 -32.40 -7.37
N ARG A 34 18.56 -33.52 -6.74
CA ARG A 34 17.80 -34.77 -6.62
C ARG A 34 16.84 -34.72 -5.41
N ALA A 35 15.60 -35.16 -5.61
CA ALA A 35 14.54 -35.23 -4.61
C ALA A 35 14.82 -36.26 -3.48
N LYS A 36 14.37 -35.96 -2.26
CA LYS A 36 14.21 -36.92 -1.16
C LYS A 36 13.02 -36.59 -0.26
N GLY A 37 12.05 -37.52 -0.21
CA GLY A 37 11.56 -38.18 1.01
C GLY A 37 10.69 -37.39 1.99
N SER A 38 9.39 -37.68 1.96
CA SER A 38 8.33 -37.26 2.91
C SER A 38 8.33 -38.04 4.23
N SER A 39 7.99 -37.37 5.34
CA SER A 39 7.46 -38.00 6.56
C SER A 39 6.34 -37.13 7.17
N GLU A 40 5.14 -37.70 7.27
CA GLU A 40 3.91 -37.08 7.78
C GLU A 40 3.83 -37.04 9.31
N SER A 41 3.16 -36.02 9.85
CA SER A 41 2.61 -35.98 11.22
C SER A 41 1.43 -34.96 11.28
N PRO A 42 0.48 -35.05 12.25
CA PRO A 42 -0.96 -35.01 11.98
C PRO A 42 -1.64 -33.63 11.98
N LEU A 43 -2.79 -33.61 11.30
CA LEU A 43 -3.63 -32.46 10.93
C LEU A 43 -4.49 -31.89 12.08
N THR A 44 -4.45 -30.57 12.22
CA THR A 44 -5.51 -29.75 12.85
C THR A 44 -5.82 -28.59 11.90
N PRO A 45 -7.10 -28.30 11.54
CA PRO A 45 -7.41 -27.35 10.48
C PRO A 45 -7.28 -25.90 11.00
N LEU A 46 -6.09 -25.32 10.85
CA LEU A 46 -5.88 -23.88 10.86
C LEU A 46 -6.22 -23.37 9.46
N ALA A 47 -7.09 -22.36 9.35
CA ALA A 47 -7.31 -21.64 8.11
C ALA A 47 -5.96 -21.13 7.60
N THR A 48 -5.42 -21.85 6.63
CA THR A 48 -4.07 -21.68 6.11
C THR A 48 -4.15 -20.66 4.99
N LEU A 49 -3.27 -19.66 5.04
CA LEU A 49 -2.94 -18.87 3.85
C LEU A 49 -2.71 -19.83 2.68
N PRO A 50 -3.19 -19.53 1.46
CA PRO A 50 -2.99 -20.39 0.31
C PRO A 50 -1.50 -20.73 0.18
N LYS A 51 -1.18 -22.01 0.40
CA LYS A 51 0.11 -22.61 0.04
C LYS A 51 -0.03 -23.19 -1.37
N ASP A 52 -0.32 -22.34 -2.34
CA ASP A 52 -0.32 -22.73 -3.75
C ASP A 52 0.61 -21.77 -4.48
N ASP A 53 1.75 -22.28 -4.96
CA ASP A 53 2.56 -21.85 -6.13
C ASP A 53 2.64 -20.36 -6.53
N ALA A 54 2.36 -19.43 -5.62
CA ALA A 54 2.32 -18.01 -5.89
C ALA A 54 3.77 -17.52 -6.01
N THR A 55 4.19 -17.23 -7.24
CA THR A 55 5.44 -16.54 -7.52
C THR A 55 5.54 -15.31 -6.63
N VAL A 56 6.55 -15.24 -5.77
CA VAL A 56 6.81 -14.08 -4.90
C VAL A 56 6.85 -12.83 -5.76
N LYS A 57 5.98 -11.86 -5.47
CA LYS A 57 5.86 -10.61 -6.23
C LYS A 57 6.84 -9.60 -5.66
N SER A 58 7.77 -9.11 -6.48
CA SER A 58 8.66 -8.04 -6.08
C SER A 58 7.92 -6.70 -6.10
N VAL A 59 7.96 -5.95 -5.00
CA VAL A 59 7.22 -4.71 -4.77
C VAL A 59 8.17 -3.57 -4.45
N TRP A 60 7.89 -2.39 -4.99
CA TRP A 60 8.44 -1.12 -4.51
C TRP A 60 7.28 -0.28 -3.96
N LEU A 61 7.46 0.30 -2.78
CA LEU A 61 6.45 1.14 -2.13
C LEU A 61 6.89 2.61 -2.18
N ASP A 62 6.10 3.46 -2.83
CA ASP A 62 6.23 4.92 -2.81
C ASP A 62 5.12 5.50 -1.92
N CYS A 63 5.49 6.08 -0.79
CA CYS A 63 4.56 6.42 0.30
C CYS A 63 4.90 7.77 0.96
N ASP A 64 4.02 8.32 1.77
CA ASP A 64 4.25 9.53 2.54
C ASP A 64 3.97 9.31 4.04
N PRO A 65 4.77 8.45 4.73
CA PRO A 65 4.30 7.76 5.93
C PRO A 65 3.57 8.59 6.97
N GLY A 66 2.25 8.47 6.90
CA GLY A 66 1.29 8.73 7.94
C GLY A 66 0.78 7.42 8.53
N HIS A 67 -0.33 7.51 9.27
CA HIS A 67 -0.89 6.38 10.01
C HIS A 67 -1.23 5.21 9.09
N ASP A 68 -1.78 5.46 7.91
CA ASP A 68 -2.25 4.41 7.00
C ASP A 68 -1.12 3.69 6.25
N ASP A 69 -0.12 4.45 5.80
CA ASP A 69 1.10 3.94 5.20
C ASP A 69 1.85 2.97 6.13
N ALA A 70 1.75 3.16 7.45
CA ALA A 70 2.37 2.27 8.42
C ALA A 70 1.86 0.83 8.27
N MET A 71 0.55 0.65 8.00
CA MET A 71 -0.05 -0.67 7.73
C MET A 71 0.36 -1.19 6.35
N ALA A 72 0.37 -0.33 5.33
CA ALA A 72 0.81 -0.71 3.99
C ALA A 72 2.26 -1.23 4.01
N LEU A 73 3.17 -0.51 4.67
CA LEU A 73 4.57 -0.88 4.82
C LEU A 73 4.75 -2.17 5.63
N LEU A 74 3.96 -2.37 6.69
CA LEU A 74 3.96 -3.61 7.46
C LEU A 74 3.59 -4.81 6.59
N MET A 75 2.51 -4.69 5.80
CA MET A 75 2.05 -5.73 4.87
C MET A 75 3.07 -5.99 3.76
N ALA A 76 3.61 -4.94 3.16
CA ALA A 76 4.61 -5.06 2.09
C ALA A 76 5.87 -5.80 2.54
N LEU A 77 6.29 -5.58 3.79
CA LEU A 77 7.50 -6.18 4.35
C LEU A 77 7.30 -7.63 4.84
N HIS A 78 6.16 -7.92 5.48
CA HIS A 78 5.99 -9.21 6.18
C HIS A 78 5.10 -10.22 5.46
N HIS A 79 4.30 -9.83 4.47
CA HIS A 79 3.47 -10.80 3.75
C HIS A 79 4.33 -11.79 2.93
N PRO A 80 4.15 -13.11 3.06
CA PRO A 80 5.07 -14.10 2.48
C PRO A 80 5.06 -14.16 0.94
N SER A 81 4.02 -13.64 0.29
CA SER A 81 3.95 -13.59 -1.18
C SER A 81 4.65 -12.36 -1.78
N LEU A 82 5.23 -11.49 -0.96
CA LEU A 82 5.85 -10.24 -1.40
C LEU A 82 7.33 -10.21 -1.06
N GLU A 83 8.11 -9.57 -1.93
CA GLU A 83 9.50 -9.19 -1.72
C GLU A 83 9.58 -7.66 -1.82
N LEU A 84 9.76 -6.98 -0.70
CA LEU A 84 9.95 -5.52 -0.69
C LEU A 84 11.35 -5.16 -1.17
N LEU A 85 11.44 -4.55 -2.34
CA LEU A 85 12.69 -4.17 -2.99
C LEU A 85 13.25 -2.82 -2.52
N GLY A 86 12.37 -1.95 -2.02
CA GLY A 86 12.72 -0.59 -1.65
C GLY A 86 11.50 0.23 -1.28
N VAL A 87 11.76 1.30 -0.55
CA VAL A 87 10.77 2.30 -0.13
C VAL A 87 11.26 3.67 -0.59
N SER A 88 10.41 4.41 -1.28
CA SER A 88 10.61 5.85 -1.50
C SER A 88 9.58 6.64 -0.74
N THR A 89 9.99 7.80 -0.21
CA THR A 89 9.09 8.72 0.46
C THR A 89 8.84 9.99 -0.36
N VAL A 90 7.65 10.55 -0.21
CA VAL A 90 7.26 11.82 -0.82
C VAL A 90 6.67 12.73 0.27
N ALA A 91 6.61 14.04 0.03
CA ALA A 91 5.83 14.95 0.87
C ALA A 91 4.33 14.83 0.57
N GLY A 92 3.52 14.87 1.62
CA GLY A 92 2.06 14.72 1.56
C GLY A 92 1.47 14.88 2.95
N ASN A 93 1.17 13.76 3.63
CA ASN A 93 0.66 13.74 5.02
C ASN A 93 1.49 14.61 5.98
N ALA A 94 2.81 14.65 5.78
CA ALA A 94 3.72 15.61 6.40
C ALA A 94 4.77 16.11 5.39
N GLY A 95 5.65 17.02 5.84
CA GLY A 95 6.80 17.44 5.05
C GLY A 95 7.72 16.26 4.74
N GLY A 96 8.37 16.26 3.57
CA GLY A 96 9.08 15.07 3.08
C GLY A 96 10.24 14.60 3.96
N ARG A 97 10.82 15.47 4.81
CA ARG A 97 11.75 15.06 5.87
C ARG A 97 11.07 14.18 6.91
N ASP A 98 9.88 14.55 7.36
CA ASP A 98 9.18 13.84 8.42
C ASP A 98 8.64 12.50 7.91
N THR A 99 8.09 12.46 6.68
CA THR A 99 7.64 11.20 6.05
C THR A 99 8.81 10.23 5.86
N PHE A 100 9.99 10.72 5.47
CA PHE A 100 11.22 9.93 5.44
C PHE A 100 11.60 9.37 6.83
N LEU A 101 11.65 10.22 7.86
CA LEU A 101 12.02 9.80 9.21
C LEU A 101 11.01 8.80 9.80
N ASN A 102 9.73 8.95 9.47
CA ASN A 102 8.68 8.01 9.82
C ASN A 102 8.91 6.65 9.17
N ALA A 103 9.20 6.60 7.86
CA ALA A 103 9.55 5.37 7.15
C ALA A 103 10.72 4.65 7.85
N VAL A 104 11.78 5.39 8.20
CA VAL A 104 12.95 4.83 8.89
C VAL A 104 12.58 4.21 10.24
N ARG A 105 11.76 4.91 11.05
CA ARG A 105 11.32 4.40 12.36
C ARG A 105 10.44 3.16 12.23
N LEU A 106 9.57 3.12 11.22
CA LEU A 106 8.73 1.97 10.91
C LEU A 106 9.56 0.77 10.46
N MET A 107 10.47 0.95 9.49
CA MET A 107 11.40 -0.10 9.03
C MET A 107 12.24 -0.66 10.18
N ALA A 108 12.72 0.21 11.08
CA ALA A 108 13.43 -0.19 12.28
C ALA A 108 12.56 -1.00 13.26
N LEU A 109 11.33 -0.54 13.53
CA LEU A 109 10.36 -1.25 14.38
C LEU A 109 10.05 -2.63 13.81
N TYR A 110 9.82 -2.72 12.50
CA TYR A 110 9.42 -3.94 11.80
C TYR A 110 10.57 -4.92 11.55
N ARG A 111 11.79 -4.58 11.97
CA ARG A 111 13.00 -5.39 11.74
C ARG A 111 13.23 -5.67 10.26
N ALA A 112 13.05 -4.65 9.42
CA ALA A 112 13.37 -4.73 8.00
C ALA A 112 14.86 -5.02 7.79
N ASP A 113 15.17 -5.74 6.71
CA ASP A 113 16.55 -5.95 6.29
C ASP A 113 17.18 -4.60 5.92
N PRO A 114 18.34 -4.22 6.51
CA PRO A 114 19.03 -2.97 6.20
C PRO A 114 19.42 -2.78 4.73
N SER A 115 19.45 -3.86 3.93
CA SER A 115 19.71 -3.80 2.50
C SER A 115 18.53 -3.24 1.69
N ILE A 116 17.32 -3.20 2.25
CA ILE A 116 16.16 -2.57 1.61
C ILE A 116 16.34 -1.05 1.70
N PRO A 117 16.52 -0.33 0.58
CA PRO A 117 16.73 1.11 0.60
C PRO A 117 15.46 1.85 1.04
N VAL A 118 15.64 2.92 1.82
CA VAL A 118 14.61 3.92 2.12
C VAL A 118 15.12 5.25 1.60
N ILE A 119 14.43 5.83 0.61
CA ILE A 119 14.92 7.00 -0.12
C ILE A 119 13.94 8.16 0.03
N ARG A 120 14.42 9.31 0.51
CA ARG A 120 13.64 10.56 0.48
C ARG A 120 13.57 11.09 -0.94
N GLY A 121 12.40 10.98 -1.56
CA GLY A 121 12.11 11.49 -2.90
C GLY A 121 11.76 12.97 -2.89
N SER A 122 10.73 13.36 -3.62
CA SER A 122 10.32 14.76 -3.77
C SER A 122 9.68 15.32 -2.52
N ASP A 123 10.13 16.50 -2.10
CA ASP A 123 9.49 17.28 -1.05
C ASP A 123 8.39 18.22 -1.58
N CYS A 124 8.28 18.36 -2.91
CA CYS A 124 7.34 19.28 -3.56
C CYS A 124 6.62 18.59 -4.73
N PRO A 125 5.37 18.97 -5.03
CA PRO A 125 4.70 18.53 -6.24
C PRO A 125 5.33 19.15 -7.49
N LEU A 126 4.97 18.66 -8.68
CA LEU A 126 5.60 19.08 -9.94
C LEU A 126 5.38 20.56 -10.28
N VAL A 127 4.20 21.09 -9.99
CA VAL A 127 3.78 22.45 -10.40
C VAL A 127 3.18 23.24 -9.25
N LYS A 128 2.35 22.62 -8.41
CA LYS A 128 1.63 23.29 -7.33
C LYS A 128 2.54 23.66 -6.15
N GLU A 129 1.99 24.39 -5.19
CA GLU A 129 2.61 24.58 -3.88
C GLU A 129 2.40 23.36 -2.97
N VAL A 130 3.35 23.12 -2.07
CA VAL A 130 3.28 22.01 -1.11
C VAL A 130 2.11 22.22 -0.15
N LYS A 131 1.25 21.20 -0.02
CA LYS A 131 0.25 21.12 1.04
C LYS A 131 0.57 19.94 1.95
N VAL A 132 0.44 20.15 3.25
CA VAL A 132 0.62 19.11 4.27
C VAL A 132 -0.62 18.98 5.12
N ASP A 133 -0.94 17.77 5.56
CA ASP A 133 -2.20 17.46 6.25
C ASP A 133 -2.03 17.21 7.75
N VAL A 134 -1.49 18.23 8.45
CA VAL A 134 -1.28 18.19 9.90
C VAL A 134 -2.58 17.98 10.68
N GLY A 135 -3.73 18.41 10.14
CA GLY A 135 -5.03 18.32 10.79
C GLY A 135 -5.54 16.88 10.91
N ILE A 136 -5.17 16.02 9.96
CA ILE A 136 -5.42 14.59 10.05
C ILE A 136 -4.23 13.97 10.77
N HIS A 137 -3.04 13.96 10.19
CA HIS A 137 -1.89 13.13 10.60
C HIS A 137 -1.09 13.62 11.82
N GLY A 138 -1.47 14.76 12.39
CA GLY A 138 -0.76 15.38 13.51
C GLY A 138 0.65 15.85 13.13
N GLN A 139 1.35 16.43 14.11
CA GLN A 139 2.67 17.01 13.87
C GLN A 139 3.66 15.94 13.39
N GLY A 140 4.25 16.17 12.21
CA GLY A 140 5.24 15.26 11.62
C GLY A 140 4.67 13.96 11.06
N GLY A 141 3.36 13.82 10.85
CA GLY A 141 2.74 12.72 10.09
C GLY A 141 2.40 11.45 10.89
N LEU A 142 3.09 11.18 12.01
CA LEU A 142 2.79 10.10 12.95
C LEU A 142 2.53 10.64 14.36
N GLY A 143 1.81 11.76 14.45
CA GLY A 143 1.46 12.36 15.73
C GLY A 143 0.71 11.39 16.64
N GLY A 144 1.07 11.35 17.93
CA GLY A 144 0.41 10.51 18.94
C GLY A 144 0.71 9.01 18.88
N VAL A 145 1.49 8.55 17.89
CA VAL A 145 1.87 7.14 17.76
C VAL A 145 2.89 6.73 18.81
N GLN A 146 2.63 5.61 19.48
CA GLN A 146 3.45 5.02 20.53
C GLN A 146 4.25 3.82 20.00
N GLY A 147 5.26 3.34 20.75
CA GLY A 147 6.02 2.14 20.38
C GLY A 147 7.04 2.29 19.25
N LEU A 148 7.07 3.45 18.56
CA LEU A 148 8.09 3.73 17.56
C LEU A 148 9.47 3.98 18.20
N PRO A 149 10.55 3.41 17.65
CA PRO A 149 11.90 3.66 18.16
C PRO A 149 12.28 5.15 18.00
N SER A 150 13.16 5.61 18.89
CA SER A 150 13.86 6.89 18.70
C SER A 150 14.75 6.82 17.45
N LEU A 151 14.92 7.94 16.76
CA LEU A 151 15.88 8.06 15.65
C LEU A 151 17.33 7.80 16.08
N SER A 152 17.65 8.00 17.36
CA SER A 152 18.96 7.64 17.94
C SER A 152 19.16 6.12 18.11
N SER A 153 18.12 5.31 17.93
CA SER A 153 18.24 3.85 17.99
C SER A 153 19.24 3.34 16.94
N PRO A 154 20.12 2.38 17.29
CA PRO A 154 20.99 1.72 16.33
C PRO A 154 20.24 1.08 15.15
N LEU A 155 18.97 0.72 15.37
CA LEU A 155 18.12 0.12 14.34
C LEU A 155 17.77 1.10 13.21
N CYS A 156 17.76 2.41 13.48
CA CYS A 156 17.47 3.44 12.48
C CYS A 156 18.70 3.84 11.67
N GLN A 157 19.90 3.61 12.21
CA GLN A 157 21.16 4.12 11.65
C GLN A 157 21.45 3.68 10.20
N PRO A 158 21.13 2.45 9.75
CA PRO A 158 21.41 2.04 8.38
C PRO A 158 20.81 2.96 7.31
N TRP A 159 19.65 3.57 7.59
CA TRP A 159 18.95 4.44 6.64
C TRP A 159 19.19 5.93 6.86
N LEU A 160 19.75 6.33 8.02
CA LEU A 160 20.03 7.75 8.32
C LEU A 160 21.37 8.22 7.74
N GLN A 161 22.26 7.28 7.44
CA GLN A 161 23.56 7.58 6.84
C GLN A 161 23.44 7.72 5.31
N PRO A 162 24.23 8.60 4.67
CA PRO A 162 24.27 8.68 3.23
C PRO A 162 24.68 7.34 2.62
N ALA A 163 23.89 6.83 1.68
CA ALA A 163 24.23 5.59 0.96
C ALA A 163 25.51 5.73 0.11
N HIS A 164 25.91 6.96 -0.22
CA HIS A 164 27.11 7.25 -0.99
C HIS A 164 27.87 8.45 -0.39
N PRO A 165 29.22 8.45 -0.36
CA PRO A 165 30.01 9.57 0.19
C PRO A 165 29.81 10.93 -0.51
N LYS A 166 29.08 10.95 -1.63
CA LYS A 166 28.83 12.13 -2.48
C LYS A 166 27.36 12.54 -2.51
N THR A 167 26.47 11.82 -1.84
CA THR A 167 25.06 12.20 -1.69
C THR A 167 24.92 13.09 -0.46
N SER A 168 23.87 13.91 -0.44
CA SER A 168 23.55 14.67 0.76
C SER A 168 23.10 13.69 1.85
N SER A 169 23.14 14.07 3.13
CA SER A 169 22.44 13.24 4.12
C SER A 169 20.95 13.27 3.75
N PRO A 170 20.24 12.12 3.77
CA PRO A 170 18.81 12.09 3.47
C PRO A 170 17.99 12.94 4.45
N THR A 171 18.59 13.28 5.60
CA THR A 171 18.01 14.24 6.54
C THR A 171 18.18 15.70 6.06
N THR A 172 19.29 16.05 5.42
CA THR A 172 19.62 17.43 5.02
C THR A 172 18.87 17.94 3.80
N GLY A 173 18.43 17.06 2.89
CA GLY A 173 17.66 17.46 1.72
C GLY A 173 16.99 16.27 1.02
N PRO A 174 16.01 16.53 0.14
CA PRO A 174 15.40 15.52 -0.70
C PRO A 174 16.38 15.04 -1.79
N GLU A 175 16.28 13.76 -2.18
CA GLU A 175 17.10 13.17 -3.23
C GLU A 175 16.26 12.45 -4.31
N PRO A 176 15.38 13.16 -5.06
CA PRO A 176 14.62 12.56 -6.16
C PRO A 176 15.52 11.89 -7.20
N SER A 177 16.72 12.45 -7.45
CA SER A 177 17.71 11.87 -8.35
C SER A 177 18.23 10.51 -7.86
N LEU A 178 18.37 10.30 -6.54
CA LEU A 178 18.76 9.02 -5.96
C LEU A 178 17.65 7.98 -6.13
N PHE A 179 16.38 8.38 -5.94
CA PHE A 179 15.23 7.52 -6.22
C PHE A 179 15.23 7.09 -7.70
N LEU A 180 15.32 8.06 -8.61
CA LEU A 180 15.36 7.82 -10.05
C LEU A 180 16.51 6.90 -10.46
N TYR A 181 17.72 7.13 -9.93
CA TYR A 181 18.89 6.30 -10.21
C TYR A 181 18.73 4.88 -9.66
N THR A 182 18.24 4.73 -8.43
CA THR A 182 18.11 3.42 -7.77
C THR A 182 17.06 2.57 -8.48
N LEU A 183 15.87 3.12 -8.75
CA LEU A 183 14.81 2.41 -9.42
C LEU A 183 15.17 2.07 -10.88
N SER A 184 15.81 2.99 -11.61
CA SER A 184 16.23 2.72 -13.00
C SER A 184 17.31 1.64 -13.06
N THR A 185 18.30 1.68 -12.16
CA THR A 185 19.35 0.66 -12.06
C THR A 185 18.77 -0.70 -11.72
N LEU A 186 17.87 -0.76 -10.73
CA LEU A 186 17.19 -1.99 -10.34
C LEU A 186 16.39 -2.56 -11.51
N LEU A 187 15.58 -1.76 -12.20
CA LEU A 187 14.77 -2.23 -13.33
C LEU A 187 15.64 -2.69 -14.49
N ALA A 188 16.70 -1.95 -14.84
CA ALA A 188 17.62 -2.34 -15.90
C ALA A 188 18.32 -3.67 -15.59
N GLN A 189 18.81 -3.85 -14.36
CA GLN A 189 19.44 -5.10 -13.93
C GLN A 189 18.46 -6.28 -13.97
N ARG A 190 17.24 -6.08 -13.48
CA ARG A 190 16.19 -7.12 -13.48
C ARG A 190 15.78 -7.51 -14.89
N LEU A 191 15.57 -6.54 -15.77
CA LEU A 191 15.24 -6.77 -17.18
C LEU A 191 16.36 -7.54 -17.90
N ASN A 192 17.62 -7.15 -17.69
CA ASN A 192 18.78 -7.85 -18.26
C ASN A 192 18.94 -9.28 -17.73
N ALA A 193 18.54 -9.51 -16.48
CA ALA A 193 18.54 -10.83 -15.86
C ALA A 193 17.29 -11.67 -16.20
N GLY A 194 16.37 -11.15 -17.04
CA GLY A 194 15.11 -11.84 -17.37
C GLY A 194 14.18 -12.05 -16.17
N LYS A 195 14.33 -11.25 -15.11
CA LYS A 195 13.45 -11.33 -13.93
C LYS A 195 12.07 -10.75 -14.24
N PRO A 196 11.01 -11.24 -13.57
CA PRO A 196 9.68 -10.68 -13.72
C PRO A 196 9.63 -9.17 -13.40
N PRO A 197 8.79 -8.39 -14.10
CA PRO A 197 8.50 -7.00 -13.79
C PRO A 197 8.04 -6.83 -12.34
N ILE A 198 8.33 -5.66 -11.76
CA ILE A 198 7.99 -5.35 -10.37
C ILE A 198 6.60 -4.72 -10.27
N HIS A 199 6.06 -4.64 -9.07
CA HIS A 199 4.82 -3.94 -8.76
C HIS A 199 5.13 -2.64 -8.03
N LEU A 200 4.53 -1.53 -8.46
CA LEU A 200 4.62 -0.27 -7.71
C LEU A 200 3.35 -0.11 -6.88
N ALA A 201 3.50 -0.03 -5.56
CA ALA A 201 2.45 0.45 -4.67
C ALA A 201 2.69 1.95 -4.41
N VAL A 202 1.69 2.78 -4.66
CA VAL A 202 1.81 4.25 -4.55
C VAL A 202 0.74 4.76 -3.61
N THR A 203 1.11 5.10 -2.39
CA THR A 203 0.16 5.45 -1.32
C THR A 203 0.20 6.92 -0.92
N GLY A 204 1.08 7.70 -1.56
CA GLY A 204 1.11 9.15 -1.45
C GLY A 204 0.97 9.88 -2.79
N PRO A 205 1.23 11.20 -2.81
CA PRO A 205 1.29 11.99 -4.03
C PRO A 205 2.25 11.41 -5.07
N MET A 206 1.81 11.32 -6.32
CA MET A 206 2.46 10.51 -7.36
C MET A 206 3.71 11.14 -7.99
N THR A 207 4.29 12.17 -7.36
CA THR A 207 5.36 12.99 -7.90
C THR A 207 6.59 12.17 -8.29
N ASN A 208 7.05 11.30 -7.40
CA ASN A 208 8.22 10.45 -7.64
C ASN A 208 8.00 9.56 -8.86
N VAL A 209 6.86 8.85 -8.91
CA VAL A 209 6.53 7.93 -9.98
C VAL A 209 6.33 8.65 -11.32
N ALA A 210 5.69 9.82 -11.32
CA ALA A 210 5.55 10.65 -12.51
C ALA A 210 6.91 11.09 -13.07
N LEU A 211 7.82 11.55 -12.20
CA LEU A 211 9.20 11.87 -12.59
C LEU A 211 9.91 10.64 -13.19
N PHE A 212 9.74 9.46 -12.61
CA PHE A 212 10.35 8.23 -13.12
C PHE A 212 9.84 7.88 -14.53
N ILE A 213 8.53 7.89 -14.73
CA ILE A 213 7.90 7.60 -16.03
C ILE A 213 8.42 8.56 -17.11
N ARG A 214 8.55 9.86 -16.78
CA ARG A 214 9.02 10.87 -17.73
C ARG A 214 10.52 10.77 -18.02
N CYS A 215 11.35 10.48 -17.02
CA CYS A 215 12.80 10.39 -17.18
C CYS A 215 13.25 9.05 -17.81
N TYR A 216 12.53 7.95 -17.56
CA TYR A 216 12.89 6.60 -17.99
C TYR A 216 11.77 5.85 -18.72
N PRO A 217 11.17 6.42 -19.79
CA PRO A 217 10.05 5.78 -20.49
C PRO A 217 10.39 4.41 -21.06
N HIS A 218 11.66 4.14 -21.38
CA HIS A 218 12.13 2.85 -21.90
C HIS A 218 12.18 1.73 -20.84
N LEU A 219 12.12 2.06 -19.54
CA LEU A 219 12.17 1.12 -18.42
C LEU A 219 10.79 0.75 -17.87
N ILE A 220 9.71 1.42 -18.30
CA ILE A 220 8.35 1.15 -17.77
C ILE A 220 7.89 -0.28 -18.01
N LYS A 221 8.42 -0.97 -19.03
CA LYS A 221 8.22 -2.41 -19.28
C LYS A 221 8.71 -3.32 -18.13
N GLY A 222 9.57 -2.79 -17.25
CA GLY A 222 10.02 -3.45 -16.03
C GLY A 222 9.02 -3.32 -14.87
N ILE A 223 7.90 -2.63 -15.08
CA ILE A 223 6.82 -2.45 -14.11
C ILE A 223 5.57 -3.19 -14.63
N ALA A 224 5.08 -4.16 -13.86
CA ALA A 224 3.88 -4.93 -14.18
C ALA A 224 2.62 -4.07 -14.06
N GLN A 225 2.52 -3.32 -12.97
CA GLN A 225 1.38 -2.47 -12.65
C GLN A 225 1.74 -1.42 -11.59
N ILE A 226 0.98 -0.33 -11.61
CA ILE A 226 0.94 0.70 -10.57
C ILE A 226 -0.39 0.55 -9.84
N VAL A 227 -0.33 0.21 -8.56
CA VAL A 227 -1.50 0.12 -7.69
C VAL A 227 -1.44 1.31 -6.75
N LEU A 228 -2.34 2.26 -6.95
CA LEU A 228 -2.33 3.52 -6.23
C LEU A 228 -3.50 3.62 -5.25
N MET A 229 -3.25 4.25 -4.10
CA MET A 229 -4.30 4.79 -3.25
C MET A 229 -4.47 6.26 -3.60
N GLY A 230 -5.67 6.59 -4.07
CA GLY A 230 -6.01 7.97 -4.39
C GLY A 230 -7.21 8.05 -5.32
N GLY A 231 -7.79 9.24 -5.37
CA GLY A 231 -8.97 9.54 -6.20
C GLY A 231 -10.30 9.15 -5.56
N ALA A 232 -11.38 9.54 -6.23
CA ALA A 232 -12.75 9.32 -5.79
C ALA A 232 -13.64 9.04 -7.01
N ALA A 233 -14.04 7.79 -7.20
CA ALA A 233 -14.94 7.40 -8.28
C ALA A 233 -16.41 7.40 -7.82
N GLY A 234 -17.24 8.28 -8.38
CA GLY A 234 -18.68 8.32 -8.07
C GLY A 234 -19.03 8.74 -6.63
N VAL A 235 -18.05 9.21 -5.86
CA VAL A 235 -18.22 9.66 -4.47
C VAL A 235 -17.57 11.03 -4.27
N ARG A 236 -17.88 11.67 -3.13
CA ARG A 236 -17.24 12.93 -2.74
C ARG A 236 -15.76 12.74 -2.43
N GLY A 237 -14.97 13.77 -2.73
CA GLY A 237 -13.59 13.90 -2.25
C GLY A 237 -13.50 14.10 -0.74
N ASN A 238 -12.34 13.83 -0.16
CA ASN A 238 -12.00 14.17 1.23
C ASN A 238 -11.37 15.58 1.34
N ARG A 239 -10.89 16.14 0.21
CA ARG A 239 -10.27 17.46 0.12
C ARG A 239 -10.97 18.28 -0.94
N GLY A 240 -11.88 19.12 -0.49
CA GLY A 240 -12.85 19.75 -1.38
C GLY A 240 -13.94 18.76 -1.83
N PRO A 241 -14.87 19.20 -2.68
CA PRO A 241 -16.04 18.39 -3.02
C PRO A 241 -15.71 17.20 -3.93
N LEU A 242 -14.67 17.30 -4.75
CA LEU A 242 -14.41 16.37 -5.86
C LEU A 242 -13.03 15.69 -5.81
N ALA A 243 -12.09 16.21 -5.02
CA ALA A 243 -10.71 15.75 -5.04
C ALA A 243 -10.36 14.95 -3.77
N GLU A 244 -9.56 13.92 -3.99
CA GLU A 244 -8.91 13.17 -2.93
C GLU A 244 -7.52 13.77 -2.69
N PHE A 245 -7.05 13.74 -1.43
CA PHE A 245 -5.81 14.38 -0.97
C PHE A 245 -4.57 14.07 -1.82
N ASN A 246 -4.25 12.80 -2.07
CA ASN A 246 -3.04 12.40 -2.81
C ASN A 246 -3.07 12.94 -4.25
N ILE A 247 -4.23 12.89 -4.92
CA ILE A 247 -4.40 13.44 -6.26
C ILE A 247 -4.34 14.98 -6.23
N LEU A 248 -4.97 15.61 -5.24
CA LEU A 248 -5.01 17.07 -5.12
C LEU A 248 -3.64 17.68 -4.81
N ASN A 249 -2.77 16.95 -4.10
CA ASN A 249 -1.45 17.45 -3.75
C ASN A 249 -0.54 17.60 -4.98
N ASP A 250 -0.68 16.70 -5.97
CA ASP A 250 0.04 16.80 -7.25
C ASP A 250 -0.82 16.27 -8.43
N PRO A 251 -1.80 17.06 -8.89
CA PRO A 251 -2.73 16.61 -9.92
C PRO A 251 -2.04 16.45 -11.28
N GLU A 252 -0.99 17.21 -11.55
CA GLU A 252 -0.17 17.05 -12.75
C GLU A 252 0.60 15.72 -12.74
N ALA A 253 1.19 15.34 -11.60
CA ALA A 253 1.83 14.02 -11.48
C ALA A 253 0.81 12.88 -11.62
N ALA A 254 -0.35 12.99 -10.99
CA ALA A 254 -1.43 12.03 -11.14
C ALA A 254 -1.88 11.91 -12.60
N SER A 255 -2.06 13.04 -13.31
CA SER A 255 -2.38 13.05 -14.75
C SER A 255 -1.32 12.32 -15.60
N ILE A 256 -0.03 12.44 -15.25
CA ILE A 256 1.05 11.68 -15.91
C ILE A 256 0.91 10.18 -15.64
N VAL A 257 0.69 9.78 -14.39
CA VAL A 257 0.55 8.36 -14.01
C VAL A 257 -0.68 7.74 -14.65
N PHE A 258 -1.84 8.39 -14.64
CA PHE A 258 -3.06 7.86 -15.22
C PHE A 258 -2.97 7.71 -16.75
N ASN A 259 -2.14 8.51 -17.42
CA ASN A 259 -1.94 8.47 -18.87
C ASN A 259 -0.75 7.61 -19.33
N THR A 260 -0.17 6.78 -18.45
CA THR A 260 0.94 5.87 -18.77
C THR A 260 0.46 4.58 -19.44
N ASP A 261 1.35 3.93 -20.20
CA ASP A 261 1.08 2.63 -20.85
C ASP A 261 1.19 1.42 -19.90
N ILE A 262 1.44 1.66 -18.62
CA ILE A 262 1.46 0.66 -17.55
C ILE A 262 0.02 0.41 -17.07
N LYS A 263 -0.31 -0.82 -16.67
CA LYS A 263 -1.56 -1.10 -15.95
C LYS A 263 -1.66 -0.24 -14.68
N VAL A 264 -2.69 0.60 -14.58
CA VAL A 264 -2.99 1.40 -13.38
C VAL A 264 -4.24 0.86 -12.69
N VAL A 265 -4.15 0.68 -11.37
CA VAL A 265 -5.25 0.25 -10.50
C VAL A 265 -5.48 1.32 -9.45
N MET A 266 -6.71 1.84 -9.37
CA MET A 266 -7.07 2.93 -8.46
C MET A 266 -7.90 2.42 -7.29
N ALA A 267 -7.31 2.44 -6.09
CA ALA A 267 -7.99 2.26 -4.81
C ALA A 267 -8.47 3.63 -4.28
N GLY A 268 -9.60 4.11 -4.81
CA GLY A 268 -10.17 5.40 -4.43
C GLY A 268 -11.00 5.38 -3.15
N LEU A 269 -11.53 6.55 -2.75
CA LEU A 269 -12.40 6.70 -1.59
C LEU A 269 -13.68 5.84 -1.64
N ASN A 270 -14.16 5.54 -2.85
CA ASN A 270 -15.34 4.71 -3.08
C ASN A 270 -15.16 3.26 -2.59
N VAL A 271 -13.93 2.74 -2.54
CA VAL A 271 -13.61 1.42 -1.97
C VAL A 271 -12.96 1.53 -0.60
N THR A 272 -12.07 2.48 -0.38
CA THR A 272 -11.31 2.57 0.89
C THR A 272 -12.21 2.91 2.08
N HIS A 273 -13.32 3.63 1.88
CA HIS A 273 -14.32 3.88 2.91
C HIS A 273 -15.10 2.61 3.36
N GLN A 274 -14.89 1.46 2.73
CA GLN A 274 -15.42 0.17 3.19
C GLN A 274 -14.52 -0.46 4.27
N ALA A 275 -13.21 -0.13 4.27
CA ALA A 275 -12.20 -0.68 5.16
C ALA A 275 -12.17 0.03 6.52
N ILE A 276 -13.22 -0.11 7.32
CA ILE A 276 -13.34 0.57 8.62
C ILE A 276 -12.68 -0.24 9.74
N PHE A 277 -11.76 0.37 10.48
CA PHE A 277 -11.15 -0.23 11.66
C PHE A 277 -12.05 -0.06 12.90
N THR A 278 -12.84 -1.09 13.22
CA THR A 278 -13.83 -1.03 14.30
C THR A 278 -13.24 -1.38 15.67
N ALA A 279 -14.00 -1.08 16.73
CA ALA A 279 -13.65 -1.47 18.10
C ALA A 279 -13.43 -2.99 18.24
N GLU A 280 -14.19 -3.82 17.51
CA GLU A 280 -13.99 -5.28 17.53
C GLU A 280 -12.64 -5.70 16.93
N LEU A 281 -12.18 -5.01 15.88
CA LEU A 281 -10.87 -5.25 15.30
C LEU A 281 -9.76 -4.76 16.22
N HIS A 282 -9.99 -3.65 16.92
CA HIS A 282 -9.07 -3.16 17.96
C HIS A 282 -8.93 -4.17 19.12
N ASP A 283 -10.03 -4.72 19.61
CA ASP A 283 -10.01 -5.79 20.61
C ASP A 283 -9.26 -7.04 20.11
N ARG A 284 -9.46 -7.42 18.84
CA ARG A 284 -8.71 -8.53 18.21
C ARG A 284 -7.21 -8.26 18.17
N LEU A 285 -6.80 -7.03 17.81
CA LEU A 285 -5.40 -6.62 17.77
C LEU A 285 -4.73 -6.78 19.14
N LEU A 286 -5.39 -6.33 20.20
CA LEU A 286 -4.84 -6.36 21.55
C LEU A 286 -4.85 -7.77 22.15
N SER A 287 -5.96 -8.50 22.01
CA SER A 287 -6.13 -9.83 22.62
C SER A 287 -5.42 -10.96 21.89
N GLY A 288 -5.09 -10.80 20.60
CA GLY A 288 -4.45 -11.84 19.79
C GLY A 288 -5.34 -13.08 19.54
N ARG A 289 -6.66 -13.00 19.78
CA ARG A 289 -7.62 -14.08 19.47
C ARG A 289 -8.86 -13.49 18.80
N ALA A 290 -9.32 -14.11 17.72
CA ALA A 290 -10.65 -13.86 17.19
C ALA A 290 -11.69 -14.37 18.21
N ARG A 291 -12.50 -13.48 18.79
CA ARG A 291 -13.63 -13.90 19.63
C ARG A 291 -14.73 -14.48 18.75
N SER A 292 -15.12 -15.74 19.01
CA SER A 292 -16.33 -16.34 18.43
C SER A 292 -17.58 -15.50 18.80
N PRO A 293 -18.55 -15.32 17.88
CA PRO A 293 -19.78 -14.55 18.14
C PRO A 293 -20.66 -15.08 19.29
N SER A 294 -20.40 -16.28 19.80
CA SER A 294 -21.24 -16.94 20.80
C SER A 294 -21.17 -16.37 22.22
N SER A 295 -20.23 -15.48 22.54
CA SER A 295 -20.11 -14.94 23.91
C SER A 295 -21.01 -13.73 24.23
N ARG A 296 -21.84 -13.28 23.27
CA ARG A 296 -22.65 -12.05 23.43
C ARG A 296 -23.89 -12.20 24.34
N ARG A 297 -24.17 -13.41 24.84
CA ARG A 297 -25.42 -13.69 25.57
C ARG A 297 -25.36 -13.56 27.10
N GLN A 298 -24.21 -13.25 27.70
CA GLN A 298 -24.07 -13.18 29.17
C GLN A 298 -23.87 -11.77 29.75
N SER A 299 -23.72 -10.72 28.94
CA SER A 299 -23.48 -9.35 29.44
C SER A 299 -24.70 -8.42 29.36
N ARG A 300 -25.93 -8.95 29.28
CA ARG A 300 -27.15 -8.12 29.19
C ARG A 300 -28.14 -8.32 30.34
N ALA A 301 -27.66 -8.75 31.50
CA ALA A 301 -28.46 -8.87 32.72
C ALA A 301 -27.74 -8.19 33.90
N ALA A 302 -27.65 -6.86 33.88
CA ALA A 302 -27.38 -6.05 35.08
C ALA A 302 -27.66 -4.56 34.79
N PHE A 303 -28.93 -4.20 34.65
CA PHE A 303 -29.37 -2.81 34.84
C PHE A 303 -30.72 -2.84 35.54
N THR A 304 -30.69 -2.81 36.87
CA THR A 304 -31.79 -2.34 37.70
C THR A 304 -31.35 -1.07 38.43
N PRO A 305 -32.22 -0.07 38.61
CA PRO A 305 -31.83 1.23 39.15
C PRO A 305 -31.76 1.18 40.68
N ILE A 306 -30.66 1.70 41.25
CA ILE A 306 -30.49 1.85 42.70
C ILE A 306 -30.79 3.30 43.10
N SER A 307 -31.72 3.48 44.04
CA SER A 307 -32.03 4.75 44.71
C SER A 307 -30.97 5.11 45.78
N PRO A 308 -30.79 6.40 46.12
CA PRO A 308 -29.71 6.82 47.00
C PRO A 308 -30.18 6.83 48.46
N THR A 309 -29.61 5.99 49.31
CA THR A 309 -29.43 6.25 50.75
C THR A 309 -28.69 5.08 51.41
N GLN A 310 -27.58 5.41 52.08
CA GLN A 310 -26.95 4.77 53.26
C GLN A 310 -25.43 4.55 53.10
N SER A 311 -24.70 5.09 54.09
CA SER A 311 -23.26 5.03 54.31
C SER A 311 -22.77 3.62 54.69
N PRO A 312 -21.46 3.31 54.57
CA PRO A 312 -20.96 1.94 54.64
C PRO A 312 -20.67 1.49 56.08
N ALA A 313 -21.06 0.26 56.40
CA ALA A 313 -20.60 -0.48 57.57
C ALA A 313 -19.48 -1.47 57.16
N ALA A 314 -18.48 -1.60 58.02
CA ALA A 314 -17.24 -2.31 57.78
C ALA A 314 -17.30 -3.82 58.04
N SER A 315 -16.37 -4.53 57.36
CA SER A 315 -15.68 -5.80 57.73
C SER A 315 -16.17 -7.08 57.03
N PRO A 316 -15.35 -8.17 56.93
CA PRO A 316 -13.92 -8.30 57.24
C PRO A 316 -13.06 -8.86 56.10
N ILE A 317 -11.75 -8.74 56.35
CA ILE A 317 -10.60 -9.29 55.65
C ILE A 317 -10.78 -10.78 55.30
N ALA A 318 -10.65 -11.12 54.02
CA ALA A 318 -10.45 -12.48 53.54
C ALA A 318 -8.98 -12.64 53.10
N THR A 319 -8.38 -13.70 53.62
CA THR A 319 -6.97 -14.07 53.54
C THR A 319 -6.52 -14.41 52.11
N THR A 320 -5.41 -13.80 51.71
CA THR A 320 -4.70 -14.02 50.46
C THR A 320 -4.14 -15.44 50.42
N SER A 321 -4.61 -16.26 49.48
CA SER A 321 -3.92 -17.48 49.05
C SER A 321 -3.69 -17.41 47.55
N ASP A 322 -2.42 -17.12 47.23
CA ASP A 322 -1.64 -17.67 46.11
C ASP A 322 -2.36 -17.84 44.77
N LEU A 323 -2.52 -16.72 44.05
CA LEU A 323 -2.53 -16.74 42.60
C LEU A 323 -1.17 -16.22 42.15
N SER A 324 -0.36 -17.11 41.59
CA SER A 324 0.83 -16.77 40.82
C SER A 324 0.41 -15.88 39.65
N PHE A 325 0.40 -14.57 39.91
CA PHE A 325 0.18 -13.54 38.90
C PHE A 325 1.44 -13.52 38.03
N VAL A 326 1.45 -14.34 36.98
CA VAL A 326 2.32 -14.07 35.83
C VAL A 326 1.92 -12.69 35.35
N PRO A 327 2.81 -11.67 35.40
CA PRO A 327 2.48 -10.37 34.85
C PRO A 327 2.11 -10.62 33.39
N GLN A 328 0.86 -10.34 33.01
CA GLN A 328 0.52 -10.22 31.60
C GLN A 328 1.45 -9.13 31.06
N ALA A 329 2.50 -9.55 30.35
CA ALA A 329 3.39 -8.62 29.68
C ALA A 329 2.49 -7.71 28.83
N GLY A 330 2.64 -6.40 29.01
CA GLY A 330 1.84 -5.43 28.27
C GLY A 330 1.95 -5.63 26.75
N PRO A 331 1.09 -4.98 25.95
CA PRO A 331 1.16 -5.09 24.50
C PRO A 331 2.58 -4.77 23.99
N SER A 332 3.03 -5.55 23.01
CA SER A 332 4.29 -5.33 22.29
C SER A 332 4.38 -3.92 21.72
N ASP A 333 5.59 -3.46 21.37
CA ASP A 333 5.77 -2.17 20.71
C ASP A 333 5.01 -2.06 19.39
N LEU A 334 4.96 -3.15 18.61
CA LEU A 334 4.19 -3.18 17.37
C LEU A 334 2.69 -3.09 17.63
N LYS A 335 2.12 -3.83 18.60
CA LYS A 335 0.70 -3.69 18.96
C LYS A 335 0.37 -2.32 19.55
N ARG A 336 1.26 -1.73 20.36
CA ARG A 336 1.10 -0.35 20.86
C ARG A 336 1.08 0.64 19.71
N MET A 337 2.02 0.50 18.78
CA MET A 337 2.08 1.32 17.57
C MET A 337 0.78 1.20 16.80
N LEU A 338 0.41 -0.01 16.34
CA LEU A 338 -0.82 -0.24 15.57
C LEU A 338 -2.08 0.26 16.30
N SER A 339 -2.19 -0.01 17.60
CA SER A 339 -3.31 0.46 18.43
C SER A 339 -3.39 1.99 18.44
N SER A 340 -2.28 2.67 18.72
CA SER A 340 -2.25 4.13 18.76
C SER A 340 -2.51 4.72 17.37
N THR A 341 -1.91 4.16 16.32
CA THR A 341 -2.05 4.57 14.93
C THR A 341 -3.51 4.46 14.46
N LEU A 342 -4.12 3.30 14.63
CA LEU A 342 -5.47 3.01 14.14
C LEU A 342 -6.60 3.66 14.97
N THR A 343 -6.28 4.19 16.15
CA THR A 343 -7.29 4.87 17.01
C THR A 343 -7.08 6.38 17.11
N PHE A 344 -5.91 6.90 16.75
CA PHE A 344 -5.59 8.33 16.83
C PHE A 344 -6.63 9.20 16.09
N PHE A 345 -7.09 8.70 14.95
CA PHE A 345 -8.01 9.39 14.04
C PHE A 345 -9.50 9.18 14.30
N ALA A 346 -9.87 8.23 15.15
CA ALA A 346 -11.26 7.84 15.33
C ALA A 346 -12.15 9.06 15.65
N LYS A 347 -11.66 9.99 16.46
CA LYS A 347 -12.37 11.21 16.80
C LYS A 347 -12.50 12.18 15.62
N THR A 348 -11.40 12.46 14.91
CA THR A 348 -11.37 13.37 13.77
C THR A 348 -12.25 12.86 12.64
N TYR A 349 -12.19 11.58 12.31
CA TYR A 349 -13.05 11.01 11.27
C TYR A 349 -14.51 10.97 11.66
N ALA A 350 -14.82 10.74 12.94
CA ALA A 350 -16.20 10.83 13.41
C ALA A 350 -16.75 12.25 13.30
N SER A 351 -15.96 13.28 13.63
CA SER A 351 -16.41 14.68 13.59
C SER A 351 -16.44 15.29 12.18
N GLU A 352 -15.42 15.03 11.37
CA GLU A 352 -15.24 15.66 10.04
C GLU A 352 -15.98 14.91 8.93
N PHE A 353 -16.02 13.57 9.01
CA PHE A 353 -16.50 12.72 7.91
C PHE A 353 -17.64 11.77 8.32
N GLY A 354 -18.06 11.77 9.58
CA GLY A 354 -19.19 10.98 10.08
C GLY A 354 -18.91 9.48 10.28
N PHE A 355 -17.64 9.04 10.23
CA PHE A 355 -17.27 7.64 10.47
C PHE A 355 -17.26 7.31 11.97
N THR A 356 -18.43 7.09 12.55
CA THR A 356 -18.60 6.84 13.99
C THR A 356 -18.20 5.44 14.44
N ARG A 357 -18.09 4.49 13.51
CA ARG A 357 -17.70 3.09 13.81
C ARG A 357 -16.19 2.89 13.98
N GLY A 358 -15.40 3.85 13.52
CA GLY A 358 -13.94 3.79 13.46
C GLY A 358 -13.41 4.47 12.19
N PRO A 359 -12.10 4.77 12.12
CA PRO A 359 -11.52 5.38 10.93
C PRO A 359 -11.42 4.38 9.77
N PRO A 360 -11.56 4.84 8.52
CA PRO A 360 -11.16 4.05 7.36
C PRO A 360 -9.64 3.85 7.35
N VAL A 361 -9.20 2.79 6.69
CA VAL A 361 -7.79 2.55 6.38
C VAL A 361 -7.62 2.47 4.87
N HIS A 362 -6.81 3.36 4.32
CA HIS A 362 -6.72 3.60 2.90
C HIS A 362 -5.59 2.80 2.23
N ASP A 363 -4.36 3.03 2.67
CA ASP A 363 -3.15 2.70 1.90
C ASP A 363 -2.86 1.21 1.78
N MET A 364 -3.24 0.44 2.81
CA MET A 364 -3.01 -1.00 2.82
C MET A 364 -3.77 -1.74 1.71
N LEU A 365 -4.83 -1.12 1.14
CA LEU A 365 -5.59 -1.72 0.04
C LEU A 365 -4.76 -1.84 -1.23
N ALA A 366 -3.80 -0.94 -1.48
CA ALA A 366 -2.88 -1.07 -2.60
C ALA A 366 -2.05 -2.35 -2.48
N ILE A 367 -1.55 -2.64 -1.27
CA ILE A 367 -0.80 -3.86 -0.99
C ILE A 367 -1.70 -5.08 -1.01
N ALA A 368 -2.90 -4.99 -0.43
CA ALA A 368 -3.88 -6.08 -0.44
C ALA A 368 -4.25 -6.51 -1.88
N TYR A 369 -4.41 -5.56 -2.80
CA TYR A 369 -4.66 -5.86 -4.21
C TYR A 369 -3.45 -6.55 -4.86
N ILE A 370 -2.22 -6.10 -4.57
CA ILE A 370 -1.01 -6.77 -5.09
C ILE A 370 -0.92 -8.20 -4.57
N ILE A 371 -1.24 -8.44 -3.30
CA ILE A 371 -1.29 -9.78 -2.71
C ILE A 371 -2.32 -10.62 -3.46
N ASP A 372 -3.55 -10.13 -3.51
CA ASP A 372 -4.70 -10.86 -4.03
C ASP A 372 -5.79 -9.93 -4.60
N PRO A 373 -5.86 -9.78 -5.93
CA PRO A 373 -6.89 -9.00 -6.60
C PRO A 373 -8.31 -9.50 -6.36
N THR A 374 -8.50 -10.78 -5.99
CA THR A 374 -9.84 -11.36 -5.79
C THR A 374 -10.56 -10.79 -4.56
N LEU A 375 -9.83 -10.12 -3.66
CA LEU A 375 -10.40 -9.33 -2.56
C LEU A 375 -11.33 -8.22 -3.06
N PHE A 376 -11.15 -7.77 -4.30
CA PHE A 376 -11.88 -6.64 -4.88
C PHE A 376 -12.95 -7.06 -5.88
N TYR A 377 -13.20 -8.36 -6.00
CA TYR A 377 -14.20 -8.87 -6.93
C TYR A 377 -15.60 -8.63 -6.35
N ARG A 378 -16.53 -8.20 -7.22
CA ARG A 378 -17.94 -8.09 -6.85
C ARG A 378 -18.49 -9.50 -6.65
N ARG A 379 -18.85 -9.84 -5.41
CA ARG A 379 -19.61 -11.06 -5.11
C ARG A 379 -21.04 -10.89 -5.59
N VAL A 380 -21.70 -11.99 -5.94
CA VAL A 380 -23.16 -12.02 -6.04
C VAL A 380 -23.70 -11.65 -4.64
N PRO A 381 -24.57 -10.64 -4.49
CA PRO A 381 -25.02 -10.17 -3.19
C PRO A 381 -25.60 -11.32 -2.36
N SER A 382 -25.11 -11.48 -1.13
CA SER A 382 -25.69 -12.38 -0.14
C SER A 382 -26.65 -11.62 0.78
N PRO A 383 -27.69 -12.26 1.35
CA PRO A 383 -28.56 -11.61 2.32
C PRO A 383 -27.76 -11.08 3.52
N GLY A 384 -27.59 -9.76 3.62
CA GLY A 384 -26.81 -9.09 4.67
C GLY A 384 -25.73 -8.12 4.18
N ASP A 385 -25.43 -8.11 2.88
CA ASP A 385 -24.51 -7.13 2.30
C ASP A 385 -25.11 -5.71 2.36
N VAL A 386 -24.33 -4.73 2.81
CA VAL A 386 -24.72 -3.31 2.77
C VAL A 386 -24.43 -2.81 1.36
N PRO A 387 -25.43 -2.45 0.55
CA PRO A 387 -25.20 -1.95 -0.80
C PRO A 387 -24.38 -0.65 -0.74
N ASN A 388 -23.39 -0.51 -1.61
CA ASN A 388 -22.78 0.79 -1.85
C ASN A 388 -23.76 1.64 -2.68
N VAL A 389 -24.69 2.32 -2.01
CA VAL A 389 -25.78 3.10 -2.64
C VAL A 389 -25.25 4.26 -3.52
N GLY A 390 -23.95 4.58 -3.43
CA GLY A 390 -23.30 5.67 -4.18
C GLY A 390 -22.97 5.36 -5.64
N MET A 391 -23.07 4.11 -6.10
CA MET A 391 -22.77 3.77 -7.49
C MET A 391 -23.99 3.14 -8.15
N PHE A 392 -24.77 3.97 -8.85
CA PHE A 392 -25.84 3.48 -9.70
C PHE A 392 -25.24 2.55 -10.76
N ASP A 393 -25.57 1.26 -10.66
CA ASP A 393 -25.42 0.28 -11.74
C ASP A 393 -26.41 0.68 -12.85
N ALA A 394 -26.06 1.69 -13.65
CA ALA A 394 -26.68 1.88 -14.94
C ALA A 394 -25.90 1.00 -15.93
N ASP A 395 -26.13 -0.30 -15.89
CA ASP A 395 -25.82 -1.16 -17.03
C ASP A 395 -26.89 -0.86 -18.10
N PRO A 396 -26.56 -0.21 -19.23
CA PRO A 396 -27.55 0.16 -20.24
C PRO A 396 -28.10 -1.05 -21.00
N HIS A 397 -27.58 -2.26 -20.73
CA HIS A 397 -27.85 -3.45 -21.54
C HIS A 397 -28.34 -4.69 -20.77
N SER A 398 -28.54 -4.63 -19.44
CA SER A 398 -29.26 -5.69 -18.71
C SER A 398 -30.77 -5.42 -18.63
N ASN A 399 -31.43 -5.75 -19.74
CA ASN A 399 -32.80 -6.30 -19.89
C ASN A 399 -33.84 -6.09 -18.78
N LYS A 400 -34.98 -5.47 -19.12
CA LYS A 400 -36.24 -6.12 -19.55
C LYS A 400 -36.99 -6.85 -18.42
N ASP A 401 -38.22 -6.38 -18.24
CA ASP A 401 -39.39 -7.06 -17.68
C ASP A 401 -39.30 -7.56 -16.24
N PHE A 402 -39.61 -6.66 -15.30
CA PHE A 402 -40.35 -7.00 -14.07
C PHE A 402 -41.33 -5.88 -13.72
N HIS A 403 -42.49 -5.87 -14.39
CA HIS A 403 -43.67 -5.20 -13.87
C HIS A 403 -44.32 -6.08 -12.81
N ALA A 404 -44.15 -5.73 -11.54
CA ALA A 404 -45.02 -6.17 -10.46
C ALA A 404 -45.44 -4.95 -9.64
N THR A 405 -46.69 -4.55 -9.85
CA THR A 405 -47.42 -3.46 -9.21
C THR A 405 -47.63 -3.69 -7.71
N SER A 406 -47.38 -2.67 -6.88
CA SER A 406 -48.07 -2.49 -5.59
C SER A 406 -48.13 -1.01 -5.18
N SER A 407 -48.87 -0.19 -5.93
CA SER A 407 -49.32 1.12 -5.44
C SER A 407 -50.59 0.95 -4.61
N ALA A 408 -50.47 1.19 -3.31
CA ALA A 408 -51.58 1.32 -2.38
C ALA A 408 -52.36 2.61 -2.68
N LYS A 409 -53.69 2.47 -2.75
CA LYS A 409 -54.70 3.48 -3.05
C LYS A 409 -54.78 4.57 -1.97
N SER A 410 -54.95 5.82 -2.40
CA SER A 410 -55.75 6.83 -1.70
C SER A 410 -56.93 7.23 -2.59
N HIS A 411 -58.14 7.18 -2.03
CA HIS A 411 -59.41 7.54 -2.66
C HIS A 411 -59.61 9.07 -2.67
N MET A 412 -60.22 9.60 -3.73
CA MET A 412 -61.55 10.25 -3.77
C MET A 412 -61.90 10.66 -5.23
N PRO A 413 -63.19 10.87 -5.58
CA PRO A 413 -63.74 10.46 -6.88
C PRO A 413 -64.14 11.63 -7.78
N GLU A 414 -64.29 11.37 -9.08
CA GLU A 414 -65.29 12.04 -9.94
C GLU A 414 -65.40 11.35 -11.32
N GLY A 415 -66.64 11.17 -11.81
CA GLY A 415 -66.96 11.33 -13.23
C GLY A 415 -67.02 10.09 -14.15
N ASN A 416 -68.21 9.49 -14.22
CA ASN A 416 -68.90 9.01 -15.43
C ASN A 416 -68.26 7.96 -16.39
N SER A 417 -68.82 6.74 -16.29
CA SER A 417 -69.73 6.09 -17.26
C SER A 417 -69.27 5.66 -18.66
N LEU A 418 -69.75 4.45 -19.03
CA LEU A 418 -69.89 3.80 -20.35
C LEU A 418 -68.61 3.13 -20.91
N GLY A 419 -68.57 1.86 -21.30
CA GLY A 419 -69.57 0.81 -21.40
C GLY A 419 -69.00 -0.44 -22.09
N LEU A 420 -69.65 -1.58 -21.83
CA LEU A 420 -69.88 -2.72 -22.72
C LEU A 420 -68.69 -3.58 -23.22
N ASP A 421 -68.58 -4.72 -22.54
CA ASP A 421 -68.73 -6.10 -23.03
C ASP A 421 -67.57 -6.92 -23.66
N PRO A 422 -67.60 -8.25 -23.40
CA PRO A 422 -66.44 -9.15 -23.48
C PRO A 422 -66.61 -10.27 -24.53
N CYS A 423 -65.53 -10.99 -24.85
CA CYS A 423 -65.52 -12.36 -25.40
C CYS A 423 -64.05 -12.76 -25.66
N ALA A 424 -63.61 -14.00 -25.71
CA ALA A 424 -64.04 -15.30 -25.20
C ALA A 424 -62.99 -16.29 -25.76
N VAL A 425 -62.53 -17.21 -24.91
CA VAL A 425 -62.27 -18.65 -25.22
C VAL A 425 -61.14 -19.06 -26.18
N GLY A 426 -60.38 -20.07 -25.73
CA GLY A 426 -59.59 -21.02 -26.52
C GLY A 426 -58.12 -21.05 -26.08
N GLY A 427 -57.58 -22.00 -25.33
CA GLY A 427 -57.92 -23.42 -25.17
C GLY A 427 -57.18 -24.25 -26.21
N ASN A 428 -55.96 -24.73 -25.89
CA ASN A 428 -55.51 -26.06 -26.28
C ASN A 428 -54.26 -26.52 -25.52
N SER A 429 -54.42 -27.67 -24.85
CA SER A 429 -53.42 -28.72 -24.58
C SER A 429 -52.55 -29.02 -25.80
N GLY A 430 -51.32 -29.51 -25.73
CA GLY A 430 -50.58 -30.25 -24.71
C GLY A 430 -49.67 -31.21 -25.50
N GLU A 431 -48.50 -31.57 -24.96
CA GLU A 431 -47.84 -32.87 -25.20
C GLU A 431 -46.50 -32.91 -24.46
N ALA A 432 -46.32 -33.98 -23.70
CA ALA A 432 -45.08 -34.36 -23.04
C ALA A 432 -44.48 -35.54 -23.79
N SER A 433 -43.16 -35.55 -23.98
CA SER A 433 -42.40 -36.74 -24.39
C SER A 433 -40.98 -36.70 -23.81
N ASP A 434 -40.89 -37.23 -22.59
CA ASP A 434 -39.99 -38.27 -22.08
C ASP A 434 -38.55 -38.51 -22.63
N VAL A 435 -37.65 -38.63 -21.63
CA VAL A 435 -36.40 -39.44 -21.47
C VAL A 435 -35.12 -39.12 -22.27
N SER A 436 -34.06 -38.73 -21.55
CA SER A 436 -32.83 -39.55 -21.44
C SER A 436 -31.85 -39.05 -20.38
N ASP A 437 -31.68 -39.84 -19.32
CA ASP A 437 -30.52 -39.86 -18.42
C ASP A 437 -29.25 -40.16 -19.23
N ALA A 438 -28.26 -39.28 -19.17
CA ALA A 438 -26.91 -39.57 -19.65
C ALA A 438 -25.86 -38.82 -18.83
N ALA A 439 -25.03 -39.63 -18.15
CA ALA A 439 -23.68 -39.36 -17.70
C ALA A 439 -23.48 -38.28 -16.62
N ALA A 440 -23.43 -38.77 -15.38
CA ALA A 440 -22.62 -38.20 -14.31
C ALA A 440 -21.15 -38.09 -14.78
N THR A 441 -20.76 -36.92 -15.27
CA THR A 441 -19.36 -36.51 -15.41
C THR A 441 -18.99 -35.69 -14.18
N THR A 442 -18.19 -36.32 -13.32
CA THR A 442 -17.17 -35.71 -12.44
C THR A 442 -17.36 -34.22 -12.17
N PHE A 443 -17.93 -33.91 -11.00
CA PHE A 443 -17.84 -32.60 -10.37
C PHE A 443 -16.36 -32.23 -10.20
N ASP A 444 -15.83 -31.46 -11.14
CA ASP A 444 -14.56 -30.77 -10.98
C ASP A 444 -14.69 -29.77 -9.82
N ALA A 445 -13.92 -30.00 -8.78
CA ALA A 445 -13.79 -29.15 -7.60
C ALA A 445 -13.00 -27.86 -7.91
N VAL A 446 -13.51 -27.04 -8.85
CA VAL A 446 -12.86 -25.79 -9.31
C VAL A 446 -13.67 -24.54 -8.91
N ASN A 447 -14.75 -24.67 -8.12
CA ASN A 447 -15.55 -23.53 -7.66
C ASN A 447 -14.96 -22.85 -6.41
N ALA A 448 -13.79 -22.22 -6.53
CA ALA A 448 -13.28 -21.26 -5.56
C ALA A 448 -13.16 -19.87 -6.20
N HIS A 449 -14.05 -18.95 -5.78
CA HIS A 449 -14.15 -17.52 -6.12
C HIS A 449 -15.03 -17.12 -7.33
N GLN A 450 -16.35 -17.32 -7.21
CA GLN A 450 -17.37 -16.76 -8.11
C GLN A 450 -17.56 -15.24 -7.89
N GLY A 451 -16.69 -14.40 -8.43
CA GLY A 451 -16.83 -12.95 -8.38
C GLY A 451 -16.49 -12.27 -9.70
N THR A 452 -17.10 -11.12 -9.98
CA THR A 452 -16.78 -10.32 -11.18
C THR A 452 -15.59 -9.40 -10.88
N PRO A 453 -14.53 -9.38 -11.71
CA PRO A 453 -13.37 -8.52 -11.48
C PRO A 453 -13.72 -7.03 -11.60
N PRO A 454 -12.89 -6.13 -11.04
CA PRO A 454 -13.07 -4.69 -11.20
C PRO A 454 -13.09 -4.26 -12.68
N LYS A 455 -13.89 -3.24 -12.99
CA LYS A 455 -14.03 -2.71 -14.34
C LYS A 455 -12.90 -1.73 -14.68
N ARG A 456 -12.54 -1.68 -15.96
CA ARG A 456 -11.62 -0.67 -16.51
C ARG A 456 -12.42 0.48 -17.11
N TYR A 457 -12.02 1.70 -16.78
CA TYR A 457 -12.61 2.94 -17.26
C TYR A 457 -11.54 3.83 -17.87
N ARG A 458 -11.98 4.81 -18.67
CA ARG A 458 -11.17 6.00 -18.94
C ARG A 458 -11.28 6.93 -17.74
N VAL A 459 -10.15 7.34 -17.19
CA VAL A 459 -10.07 8.25 -16.04
C VAL A 459 -9.08 9.37 -16.37
N ASP A 460 -9.58 10.60 -16.32
CA ASP A 460 -8.81 11.82 -16.50
C ASP A 460 -8.63 12.53 -15.15
N VAL A 461 -7.54 13.29 -14.97
CA VAL A 461 -7.31 14.11 -13.77
C VAL A 461 -7.42 15.57 -14.15
N GLU A 462 -8.25 16.33 -13.41
CA GLU A 462 -8.36 17.78 -13.60
C GLU A 462 -7.16 18.51 -12.97
N CYS A 463 -6.34 19.16 -13.79
CA CYS A 463 -5.16 19.90 -13.32
C CYS A 463 -5.39 21.41 -13.23
N SER A 464 -6.46 21.92 -13.86
CA SER A 464 -6.76 23.35 -13.89
C SER A 464 -7.11 23.84 -12.50
N ASP A 465 -6.67 25.05 -12.17
CA ASP A 465 -7.05 25.68 -10.91
C ASP A 465 -8.58 25.85 -10.83
N GLY A 466 -9.14 25.62 -9.65
CA GLY A 466 -10.57 25.74 -9.40
C GLY A 466 -11.10 24.65 -8.46
N LEU A 467 -12.42 24.61 -8.30
CA LEU A 467 -13.10 23.67 -7.38
C LEU A 467 -13.00 22.21 -7.80
N ALA A 468 -12.69 21.95 -9.07
CA ALA A 468 -12.53 20.62 -9.62
C ALA A 468 -11.06 20.17 -9.70
N CYS A 469 -10.09 21.03 -9.37
CA CYS A 469 -8.67 20.67 -9.36
C CYS A 469 -8.46 19.39 -8.53
N GLY A 470 -7.74 18.40 -9.07
CA GLY A 470 -7.49 17.11 -8.44
C GLY A 470 -8.66 16.11 -8.53
N ALA A 471 -9.75 16.43 -9.21
CA ALA A 471 -10.82 15.48 -9.43
C ALA A 471 -10.38 14.36 -10.39
N THR A 472 -10.64 13.10 -10.00
CA THR A 472 -10.53 11.93 -10.89
C THR A 472 -11.84 11.74 -11.64
N VAL A 473 -11.87 12.17 -12.90
CA VAL A 473 -13.06 12.15 -13.76
C VAL A 473 -13.17 10.79 -14.44
N VAL A 474 -13.99 9.90 -13.87
CA VAL A 474 -14.27 8.57 -14.40
C VAL A 474 -15.35 8.62 -15.47
N ASP A 475 -15.06 8.10 -16.66
CA ASP A 475 -16.04 7.95 -17.74
C ASP A 475 -16.83 6.65 -17.60
N PHE A 476 -17.94 6.70 -16.88
CA PHE A 476 -18.84 5.55 -16.68
C PHE A 476 -19.63 5.17 -17.95
N TRP A 477 -19.81 6.09 -18.89
CA TRP A 477 -20.59 5.88 -20.11
C TRP A 477 -19.74 5.40 -21.29
N SER A 478 -18.41 5.50 -21.17
CA SER A 478 -17.45 5.14 -22.22
C SER A 478 -17.53 6.01 -23.47
N ASP A 479 -18.13 7.20 -23.37
CA ASP A 479 -18.32 8.13 -24.50
C ASP A 479 -17.00 8.74 -25.00
N ARG A 480 -15.97 8.75 -24.16
CA ARG A 480 -14.65 9.32 -24.46
C ARG A 480 -13.58 8.24 -24.67
N VAL A 481 -13.91 6.96 -24.67
CA VAL A 481 -12.91 5.90 -24.87
C VAL A 481 -12.50 5.85 -26.35
N GLU A 482 -11.20 6.01 -26.62
CA GLU A 482 -10.63 5.95 -27.96
C GLU A 482 -10.13 4.54 -28.31
N HIS A 483 -9.65 3.78 -27.30
CA HIS A 483 -9.16 2.40 -27.47
C HIS A 483 -9.15 1.59 -26.16
N ASP A 484 -8.87 0.29 -26.28
CA ASP A 484 -8.88 -0.65 -25.14
C ASP A 484 -7.54 -0.82 -24.42
N GLY A 485 -6.48 -0.21 -24.96
CA GLY A 485 -5.15 -0.17 -24.33
C GLY A 485 -5.09 0.61 -23.02
N TRP A 486 -3.94 0.50 -22.35
CA TRP A 486 -3.51 1.42 -21.31
C TRP A 486 -3.08 2.75 -21.93
N GLY A 487 -2.88 3.79 -21.13
CA GLY A 487 -2.41 5.09 -21.60
C GLY A 487 -3.51 6.05 -22.05
N ARG A 488 -3.08 7.22 -22.52
CA ARG A 488 -3.95 8.33 -22.90
C ARG A 488 -5.01 7.91 -23.92
N GLY A 489 -6.27 8.27 -23.66
CA GLY A 489 -7.41 7.96 -24.53
C GLY A 489 -7.97 6.54 -24.34
N GLY A 490 -7.24 5.66 -23.64
CA GLY A 490 -7.67 4.29 -23.40
C GLY A 490 -8.59 4.11 -22.19
N ARG A 491 -9.05 2.87 -21.99
CA ARG A 491 -9.58 2.39 -20.71
C ARG A 491 -8.43 2.22 -19.71
N ASN A 492 -7.82 3.34 -19.35
CA ASN A 492 -6.50 3.46 -18.74
C ASN A 492 -6.41 3.06 -17.26
N VAL A 493 -7.54 2.92 -16.55
CA VAL A 493 -7.52 2.62 -15.12
C VAL A 493 -8.52 1.51 -14.78
N GLU A 494 -8.05 0.52 -14.02
CA GLU A 494 -8.91 -0.41 -13.31
C GLU A 494 -9.35 0.23 -12.00
N VAL A 495 -10.65 0.51 -11.85
CA VAL A 495 -11.19 1.21 -10.66
C VAL A 495 -11.74 0.17 -9.70
N LEU A 496 -11.23 0.15 -8.47
CA LEU A 496 -11.68 -0.77 -7.44
C LEU A 496 -12.98 -0.25 -6.81
N GLU A 497 -13.99 -1.11 -6.72
CA GLU A 497 -15.35 -0.73 -6.32
C GLU A 497 -15.85 -1.49 -5.08
N ASN A 498 -15.35 -2.71 -4.88
CA ASN A 498 -15.82 -3.65 -3.86
C ASN A 498 -14.63 -4.14 -3.04
N LEU A 499 -14.88 -4.54 -1.79
CA LEU A 499 -13.86 -5.07 -0.91
C LEU A 499 -14.41 -6.16 0.01
N ASP A 500 -13.82 -7.35 -0.04
CA ASP A 500 -14.02 -8.42 0.93
C ASP A 500 -13.32 -8.09 2.26
N CYS A 501 -13.95 -7.20 3.03
CA CYS A 501 -13.38 -6.67 4.28
C CYS A 501 -12.97 -7.77 5.27
N PRO A 502 -13.78 -8.81 5.56
CA PRO A 502 -13.37 -9.87 6.50
C PRO A 502 -12.06 -10.54 6.10
N ARG A 503 -11.92 -10.95 4.83
CA ARG A 503 -10.71 -11.62 4.33
C ARG A 503 -9.51 -10.69 4.30
N MET A 504 -9.71 -9.43 3.93
CA MET A 504 -8.65 -8.41 3.97
C MET A 504 -8.13 -8.22 5.41
N TRP A 505 -9.01 -8.12 6.40
CA TRP A 505 -8.61 -8.01 7.80
C TRP A 505 -7.93 -9.29 8.31
N ASP A 506 -8.36 -10.47 7.88
CA ASP A 506 -7.68 -11.73 8.22
C ASP A 506 -6.25 -11.78 7.69
N ILE A 507 -6.02 -11.37 6.44
CA ILE A 507 -4.67 -11.23 5.87
C ILE A 507 -3.85 -10.25 6.70
N PHE A 508 -4.41 -9.08 7.03
CA PHE A 508 -3.73 -8.09 7.86
C PHE A 508 -3.32 -8.65 9.22
N PHE A 509 -4.20 -9.33 9.94
CA PHE A 509 -3.87 -9.90 11.25
C PHE A 509 -2.84 -11.03 11.18
N GLN A 510 -2.86 -11.84 10.12
CA GLN A 510 -1.82 -12.85 9.88
C GLN A 510 -0.44 -12.21 9.64
N VAL A 511 -0.39 -11.09 8.92
CA VAL A 511 0.82 -10.27 8.77
C VAL A 511 1.28 -9.75 10.13
N VAL A 512 0.38 -9.24 10.97
CA VAL A 512 0.72 -8.75 12.31
C VAL A 512 1.32 -9.87 13.16
N GLU A 513 0.71 -11.06 13.19
CA GLU A 513 1.22 -12.22 13.94
C GLU A 513 2.60 -12.67 13.47
N ARG A 514 2.83 -12.64 12.15
CA ARG A 514 4.13 -12.93 11.54
C ARG A 514 5.18 -11.88 11.91
N ALA A 515 4.83 -10.60 11.88
CA ALA A 515 5.71 -9.51 12.26
C ALA A 515 6.08 -9.56 13.74
N GLU A 516 5.11 -9.82 14.63
CA GLU A 516 5.36 -10.06 16.06
C GLU A 516 6.38 -11.18 16.27
N SER A 517 6.17 -12.31 15.59
CA SER A 517 7.06 -13.47 15.68
C SER A 517 8.47 -13.13 15.19
N HIS A 518 8.60 -12.41 14.07
CA HIS A 518 9.89 -11.97 13.56
C HIS A 518 10.58 -11.03 14.55
N ILE A 519 9.88 -10.02 15.07
CA ILE A 519 10.43 -9.04 16.02
C ILE A 519 10.91 -9.72 17.30
N ALA A 520 10.10 -10.63 17.87
CA ALA A 520 10.45 -11.38 19.08
C ALA A 520 11.72 -12.23 18.87
N ASN A 521 11.82 -12.92 17.74
CA ASN A 521 13.00 -13.73 17.40
C ASN A 521 14.26 -12.87 17.20
N SER A 522 14.13 -11.69 16.59
CA SER A 522 15.27 -10.76 16.42
C SER A 522 15.81 -10.22 17.74
N VAL A 523 14.99 -10.14 18.79
CA VAL A 523 15.41 -9.74 20.14
C VAL A 523 16.13 -10.89 20.84
N ALA A 524 15.57 -12.11 20.80
CA ALA A 524 16.16 -13.28 21.44
C ALA A 524 17.57 -13.63 20.92
N VAL A 525 17.83 -13.41 19.62
CA VAL A 525 19.17 -13.60 19.02
C VAL A 525 20.20 -12.59 19.55
N ARG A 526 19.78 -11.39 19.96
CA ARG A 526 20.69 -10.38 20.53
C ARG A 526 21.02 -10.62 22.00
N ASP A 527 20.10 -11.25 22.75
CA ASP A 527 20.25 -11.51 24.18
C ASP A 527 20.81 -12.90 24.51
N SER A 528 21.15 -13.70 23.51
CA SER A 528 21.84 -14.99 23.71
C SER A 528 23.30 -14.72 24.10
N PRO A 529 23.79 -15.16 25.28
CA PRO A 529 25.18 -14.96 25.66
C PRO A 529 26.06 -15.71 24.67
N ALA A 530 26.97 -14.98 24.02
CA ALA A 530 28.03 -15.57 23.22
C ALA A 530 28.72 -16.65 24.07
N SER A 531 28.60 -17.91 23.66
CA SER A 531 29.34 -19.00 24.27
C SER A 531 30.83 -18.73 24.03
N ASN A 532 31.52 -18.32 25.10
CA ASN A 532 32.96 -18.21 25.16
C ASN A 532 33.60 -19.55 24.77
N HIS A 533 34.06 -19.66 23.53
CA HIS A 533 35.12 -20.57 23.16
C HIS A 533 36.24 -19.74 22.54
N GLU A 534 37.12 -19.22 23.39
CA GLU A 534 38.56 -19.10 23.14
C GLU A 534 39.25 -18.47 24.37
N ALA A 535 39.80 -19.33 25.23
CA ALA A 535 40.83 -18.97 26.19
C ALA A 535 41.62 -20.23 26.59
N ALA A 536 42.66 -20.55 25.82
CA ALA A 536 43.83 -21.29 26.29
C ALA A 536 44.93 -21.18 25.22
N ASP A 537 45.76 -20.13 25.30
CA ASP A 537 47.20 -20.31 25.47
C ASP A 537 47.89 -18.94 25.47
N ALA A 538 48.38 -18.57 26.64
CA ALA A 538 49.27 -17.43 26.85
C ALA A 538 50.62 -17.98 27.28
N HIS A 539 51.70 -17.76 26.51
CA HIS A 539 53.08 -17.82 27.01
C HIS A 539 53.95 -16.70 26.38
N SER A 540 54.21 -15.70 27.23
CA SER A 540 55.47 -14.93 27.46
C SER A 540 56.29 -14.30 26.32
N GLY A 541 56.55 -12.98 26.44
CA GLY A 541 57.79 -12.32 25.98
C GLY A 541 57.64 -10.84 25.59
N PRO A 542 58.40 -9.87 26.18
CA PRO A 542 58.16 -8.43 26.01
C PRO A 542 59.17 -7.73 25.07
N SER A 543 58.73 -6.80 24.22
CA SER A 543 59.56 -5.67 23.72
C SER A 543 58.81 -4.68 22.81
N SER A 544 58.76 -3.42 23.26
CA SER A 544 58.86 -2.11 22.56
C SER A 544 57.97 -1.69 21.36
N PRO A 545 57.65 -0.37 21.24
CA PRO A 545 56.65 0.16 20.32
C PRO A 545 57.26 0.74 19.03
N THR A 546 56.65 0.50 17.86
CA THR A 546 56.87 1.27 16.62
C THR A 546 55.63 1.13 15.73
N ARG A 547 54.92 2.20 15.37
CA ARG A 547 55.16 3.24 14.33
C ARG A 547 54.31 2.95 13.09
N SER A 548 53.35 3.82 12.84
CA SER A 548 52.56 3.92 11.61
C SER A 548 53.42 4.32 10.41
N PRO A 549 53.02 3.92 9.18
CA PRO A 549 53.43 4.65 7.99
C PRO A 549 52.25 5.05 7.10
N THR A 550 51.98 6.35 7.08
CA THR A 550 51.35 7.09 5.98
C THR A 550 52.45 7.61 5.05
N LYS A 551 52.43 7.22 3.75
CA LYS A 551 52.74 8.04 2.54
C LYS A 551 53.31 7.20 1.38
N ALA A 552 52.62 7.26 0.24
CA ALA A 552 53.11 7.46 -1.14
C ALA A 552 51.86 7.39 -2.06
N PHE A 553 51.44 8.37 -2.86
CA PHE A 553 52.17 9.24 -3.76
C PHE A 553 51.48 10.62 -3.91
N ALA A 554 52.30 11.67 -3.94
CA ALA A 554 52.04 12.96 -4.58
C ALA A 554 52.15 12.78 -6.12
N THR A 555 51.72 13.63 -7.06
CA THR A 555 51.47 15.08 -7.12
C THR A 555 50.89 15.32 -8.53
N MET A 556 49.89 16.20 -8.69
CA MET A 556 49.83 17.19 -9.79
C MET A 556 48.75 18.22 -9.42
N ARG A 557 49.21 19.35 -8.87
CA ARG A 557 48.43 20.57 -8.66
C ARG A 557 48.32 21.32 -9.99
N LEU A 558 47.13 21.82 -10.28
CA LEU A 558 46.91 22.96 -11.18
C LEU A 558 46.67 24.18 -10.29
N GLU A 559 47.44 25.25 -10.52
CA GLU A 559 47.34 26.54 -9.82
C GLU A 559 46.12 27.34 -10.33
N PRO A 560 45.50 28.20 -9.49
CA PRO A 560 44.51 29.18 -9.94
C PRO A 560 45.15 30.54 -10.27
N GLU A 561 44.76 31.12 -11.40
CA GLU A 561 45.11 32.49 -11.84
C GLU A 561 44.54 33.59 -10.92
N PRO A 562 45.21 34.75 -10.77
CA PRO A 562 44.84 35.80 -9.81
C PRO A 562 43.84 36.83 -10.36
N VAL A 563 43.00 37.33 -9.47
CA VAL A 563 42.04 38.43 -9.68
C VAL A 563 42.76 39.78 -9.59
N SER A 564 42.67 40.61 -10.63
CA SER A 564 43.08 42.03 -10.59
C SER A 564 41.87 42.93 -10.34
N SER A 565 41.91 43.67 -9.23
CA SER A 565 41.05 44.80 -8.91
C SER A 565 41.47 46.05 -9.69
N ASN A 566 40.53 46.75 -10.32
CA ASN A 566 40.61 48.19 -10.53
C ASN A 566 39.22 48.79 -10.41
N ALA A 567 39.07 49.71 -9.45
CA ALA A 567 37.97 50.66 -9.36
C ALA A 567 38.24 51.85 -10.29
N THR A 568 37.20 52.57 -10.72
CA THR A 568 36.90 54.01 -10.48
C THR A 568 36.00 54.60 -11.59
N GLN A 569 34.90 55.28 -11.19
CA GLN A 569 34.15 56.40 -11.86
C GLN A 569 33.60 56.16 -13.29
N ILE A 570 32.34 56.47 -13.65
CA ILE A 570 31.38 57.54 -13.30
C ILE A 570 29.96 56.95 -13.31
#